data_AF-A0A9D2T2F0-F1
#
_entry.id   AF-A0A9D2T2F0-F1
#
_cell.length_a   1.000
_cell.length_b   1.000
_cell.length_c   1.000
_cell.angle_alpha   90.00
_cell.angle_beta   90.00
_cell.angle_gamma   90.00
#
_symmetry.space_group_name_H-M   'P 1'
#
loop_
_entity.id
_entity.type
_entity.pdbx_description
1 polymer ?
#
loop_
_entity_poly.entity_id
_entity_poly.type
_entity_poly.pdbx_seq_one_letter_code
_entity_poly.pdbx_strand_id
1 'polypeptide(L)'
;MIFRGFSHWSMFLLGGICLVFFAQQGIWTGWSAPLWKQVLWSVVFVTSCEFITGIFVNKIMHWNVWDYTDQPFQVMGQICLPFTVIFSGLCVVGILLSGYLLHFLYGEKMPEFHVL
;
A
#
# COMPACT_ATOMS: atom_id res chain seq x y z
N MET A 1 -11.85 17.73 9.19
CA MET A 1 -11.57 18.24 7.83
C MET A 1 -11.76 17.10 6.86
N ILE A 2 -12.93 17.05 6.25
CA ILE A 2 -13.34 16.05 5.26
C ILE A 2 -12.51 16.31 3.99
N PHE A 3 -11.69 15.33 3.60
CA PHE A 3 -11.06 15.15 2.30
C PHE A 3 -10.65 16.43 1.55
N ARG A 4 -9.36 16.80 1.64
CA ARG A 4 -8.76 17.83 0.76
C ARG A 4 -8.92 17.37 -0.69
N GLY A 5 -9.66 18.15 -1.48
CA GLY A 5 -10.09 17.86 -2.86
C GLY A 5 -9.01 17.75 -3.93
N PHE A 6 -7.75 17.54 -3.57
CA PHE A 6 -6.67 17.20 -4.50
C PHE A 6 -5.73 16.18 -3.84
N SER A 7 -5.88 14.91 -4.19
CA SER A 7 -4.80 13.93 -4.01
C SER A 7 -3.72 14.29 -5.02
N HIS A 8 -2.56 14.74 -4.53
CA HIS A 8 -1.41 15.04 -5.39
C HIS A 8 -1.10 13.81 -6.27
N TRP A 9 -0.75 14.00 -7.53
CA TRP A 9 -0.47 12.91 -8.49
C TRP A 9 0.56 11.88 -7.99
N SER A 10 1.44 12.27 -7.06
CA SER A 10 2.38 11.36 -6.39
C SER A 10 1.67 10.26 -5.59
N MET A 11 0.50 10.54 -5.01
CA MET A 11 -0.30 9.55 -4.26
C MET A 11 -0.98 8.55 -5.19
N PHE A 12 -1.44 9.01 -6.36
CA PHE A 12 -1.97 8.11 -7.38
C PHE A 12 -0.87 7.19 -7.92
N LEU A 13 0.31 7.75 -8.20
CA LEU A 13 1.47 6.97 -8.63
C LEU A 13 1.90 5.95 -7.56
N LEU A 14 1.96 6.37 -6.29
CA LEU A 14 2.26 5.51 -5.16
C LEU A 14 1.27 4.34 -5.07
N GLY A 15 -0.04 4.63 -5.10
CA GLY A 15 -1.08 3.60 -5.09
C GLY A 15 -0.97 2.63 -6.27
N GLY A 16 -0.67 3.13 -7.47
CA GLY A 16 -0.41 2.30 -8.65
C GLY A 16 0.78 1.37 -8.47
N ILE A 17 1.91 1.87 -7.94
CA ILE A 17 3.10 1.07 -7.64
C ILE A 17 2.76 -0.03 -6.60
N CYS A 18 1.99 0.31 -5.57
CA CYS A 18 1.55 -0.66 -4.57
C CYS A 18 0.66 -1.76 -5.17
N LEU A 19 -0.30 -1.41 -6.04
CA LEU A 19 -1.15 -2.39 -6.72
C LEU A 19 -0.35 -3.33 -7.62
N VAL A 20 0.62 -2.80 -8.37
CA VAL A 20 1.52 -3.61 -9.21
C VAL A 20 2.33 -4.56 -8.34
N PHE A 21 2.82 -4.11 -7.18
CA PHE A 21 3.53 -4.97 -6.24
C PHE A 21 2.64 -6.09 -5.71
N PHE A 22 1.37 -5.83 -5.35
CA PHE A 22 0.45 -6.87 -4.89
C PHE A 22 0.19 -7.94 -5.97
N ALA A 23 0.01 -7.51 -7.22
CA ALA A 23 -0.14 -8.43 -8.35
C ALA A 23 1.13 -9.28 -8.56
N GLN A 24 2.31 -8.64 -8.57
CA GLN A 24 3.58 -9.30 -8.78
C GLN A 24 3.91 -10.31 -7.68
N GLN A 25 3.64 -9.95 -6.41
CA GLN A 25 3.79 -10.84 -5.26
C GLN A 25 2.87 -12.08 -5.38
N GLY A 26 1.62 -11.88 -5.81
CA GLY A 26 0.66 -12.97 -6.04
C GLY A 26 1.18 -13.95 -7.09
N ILE A 27 1.69 -13.44 -8.22
CA ILE A 27 2.31 -14.26 -9.28
C ILE A 27 3.55 -15.01 -8.75
N TRP A 28 4.46 -14.34 -8.05
CA TRP A 28 5.69 -14.97 -7.54
C TRP A 28 5.43 -16.12 -6.56
N THR A 29 4.37 -16.00 -5.77
CA THR A 29 3.97 -17.03 -4.81
C THR A 29 2.99 -18.05 -5.42
N GLY A 30 2.60 -17.87 -6.68
CA GLY A 30 1.57 -18.67 -7.34
C GLY A 30 0.24 -18.68 -6.57
N TRP A 31 -0.04 -17.60 -5.84
CA TRP A 31 -1.17 -17.46 -4.91
C TRP A 31 -1.26 -18.52 -3.79
N SER A 32 -0.19 -19.30 -3.58
CA SER A 32 -0.17 -20.39 -2.59
C SER A 32 0.30 -19.94 -1.19
N ALA A 33 0.86 -18.73 -1.07
CA ALA A 33 1.31 -18.20 0.20
C ALA A 33 0.13 -17.81 1.10
N PRO A 34 0.22 -18.03 2.42
CA PRO A 34 -0.84 -17.65 3.33
C PRO A 34 -1.03 -16.13 3.36
N LEU A 35 -2.28 -15.68 3.50
CA LEU A 35 -2.67 -14.28 3.36
C LEU A 35 -1.92 -13.37 4.33
N TRP A 36 -1.68 -13.83 5.57
CA TRP A 36 -0.95 -13.04 6.57
C TRP A 36 0.48 -12.71 6.16
N LYS A 37 1.17 -13.62 5.44
CA LYS A 37 2.53 -13.34 4.90
C LYS A 37 2.46 -12.33 3.76
N GLN A 38 1.48 -12.49 2.87
CA GLN A 38 1.25 -11.57 1.76
C GLN A 38 0.97 -10.15 2.27
N VAL A 39 0.12 -10.03 3.28
CA VAL A 39 -0.19 -8.75 3.94
C VAL A 39 1.03 -8.18 4.63
N LEU A 40 1.81 -8.99 5.35
CA LEU A 40 3.01 -8.52 6.04
C LEU A 40 4.02 -7.88 5.06
N TRP A 41 4.32 -8.57 3.96
CA TRP A 41 5.23 -8.04 2.93
C TRP A 41 4.67 -6.78 2.27
N SER A 42 3.37 -6.78 1.97
CA SER A 42 2.66 -5.64 1.39
C SER A 42 2.69 -4.42 2.32
N VAL A 43 2.42 -4.59 3.61
CA VAL A 43 2.44 -3.51 4.61
C VAL A 43 3.82 -2.90 4.75
N VAL A 44 4.87 -3.74 4.83
CA VAL A 44 6.26 -3.27 4.91
C VAL A 44 6.62 -2.47 3.66
N PHE A 45 6.23 -2.96 2.48
CA PHE A 45 6.47 -2.27 1.22
C PHE A 45 5.74 -0.92 1.15
N VAL A 46 4.43 -0.90 1.40
CA VAL A 46 3.62 0.34 1.38
C VAL A 46 4.15 1.37 2.37
N THR A 47 4.47 0.96 3.60
CA THR A 47 5.00 1.86 4.64
C THR A 47 6.35 2.46 4.21
N SER A 48 7.21 1.65 3.57
CA SER A 48 8.50 2.12 3.07
C SER A 48 8.32 3.13 1.91
N CYS A 49 7.43 2.84 0.97
CA CYS A 49 7.14 3.74 -0.14
C CYS A 49 6.47 5.04 0.34
N GLU A 50 5.57 4.98 1.32
CA GLU A 50 4.98 6.17 1.96
C GLU A 50 6.08 7.03 2.61
N PHE A 51 6.99 6.42 3.35
CA PHE A 51 8.11 7.13 3.98
C PHE A 51 9.03 7.81 2.96
N ILE A 52 9.45 7.08 1.91
CA ILE A 52 10.32 7.62 0.85
C ILE A 52 9.60 8.76 0.11
N THR A 53 8.33 8.57 -0.25
CA THR A 53 7.54 9.60 -0.92
C THR A 53 7.37 10.82 -0.02
N GLY A 54 7.19 10.62 1.29
CA GLY A 54 7.11 11.69 2.28
C GLY A 54 8.40 12.50 2.36
N ILE A 55 9.55 11.84 2.40
CA ILE A 55 10.84 12.54 2.34
C ILE A 55 10.94 13.35 1.04
N PHE A 56 10.66 12.75 -0.10
CA PHE A 56 10.81 13.44 -1.38
C PHE A 56 9.87 14.64 -1.51
N VAL A 57 8.59 14.45 -1.19
CA VAL A 57 7.55 15.44 -1.40
C VAL A 57 7.54 16.50 -0.30
N ASN A 58 7.69 16.12 0.97
CA ASN A 58 7.60 17.05 2.10
C ASN A 58 8.96 17.63 2.50
N LYS A 59 10.05 16.85 2.47
CA LYS A 59 11.38 17.34 2.90
C LYS A 59 12.21 17.93 1.76
N ILE A 60 12.19 17.34 0.58
CA ILE A 60 12.97 17.84 -0.56
C ILE A 60 12.20 18.93 -1.32
N MET A 61 10.96 18.63 -1.70
CA MET A 61 10.16 19.54 -2.53
C MET A 61 9.37 20.58 -1.71
N HIS A 62 9.34 20.45 -0.38
CA HIS A 62 8.61 21.33 0.54
C HIS A 62 7.12 21.51 0.20
N TRP A 63 6.51 20.52 -0.45
CA TRP A 63 5.12 20.59 -0.91
C TRP A 63 4.10 20.36 0.21
N ASN A 64 4.54 19.89 1.38
CA ASN A 64 3.70 19.65 2.57
C ASN A 64 2.37 18.96 2.20
N VAL A 65 2.44 17.90 1.40
CA VAL A 65 1.28 17.18 0.86
C VAL A 65 0.54 16.45 1.97
N TRP A 66 1.25 16.00 3.01
CA TRP A 66 0.67 15.51 4.25
C TRP A 66 1.60 15.79 5.43
N ASP A 67 1.04 15.84 6.62
CA ASP A 67 1.77 16.04 7.86
C ASP A 67 1.17 15.16 8.96
N TYR A 68 1.95 14.21 9.46
CA TYR A 68 1.57 13.34 10.58
C TYR A 68 2.25 13.74 11.90
N THR A 69 2.77 14.96 12.00
CA THR A 69 3.50 15.43 13.19
C THR A 69 2.64 15.40 14.47
N ASP A 70 1.33 15.58 14.35
CA ASP A 70 0.41 15.53 15.48
C ASP A 70 -0.15 14.13 15.80
N GLN A 71 0.35 13.08 15.14
CA GLN A 71 -0.17 11.71 15.34
C GLN A 71 0.71 10.90 16.30
N PRO A 72 0.14 10.02 17.14
CA PRO A 72 0.92 9.18 18.03
C PRO A 72 1.73 8.15 17.24
N PHE A 73 2.95 7.83 17.71
CA PHE A 73 3.88 6.90 17.05
C PHE A 73 4.24 7.28 15.61
N GLN A 74 4.36 8.58 15.34
CA GLN A 74 4.85 9.11 14.08
C GLN A 74 6.38 8.96 13.95
N VAL A 75 6.86 8.78 12.72
CA VAL A 75 8.27 8.83 12.35
C VAL A 75 8.47 9.99 11.38
N MET A 76 9.19 11.03 11.85
CA MET A 76 9.55 12.23 11.08
C MET A 76 8.36 13.00 10.45
N GLY A 77 7.14 12.82 10.97
CA GLY A 77 5.91 13.37 10.42
C GLY A 77 5.50 12.77 9.08
N GLN A 78 6.17 11.71 8.62
CA GLN A 78 5.98 11.14 7.27
C GLN A 78 5.19 9.83 7.26
N ILE A 79 5.37 9.01 8.28
CA ILE A 79 4.57 7.80 8.53
C ILE A 79 4.11 7.80 9.98
N CYS A 80 3.01 7.13 10.29
CA CYS A 80 2.59 6.89 11.67
C CYS A 80 1.89 5.56 11.81
N LEU A 81 2.08 4.92 12.96
CA LEU A 81 1.59 3.57 13.24
C LEU A 81 0.07 3.42 13.04
N PRO A 82 -0.81 4.35 13.48
CA PRO A 82 -2.25 4.24 13.25
C PRO A 82 -2.61 4.17 11.77
N PHE A 83 -1.96 4.97 10.93
CA PHE A 83 -2.21 4.97 9.49
C PHE A 83 -1.63 3.72 8.83
N THR A 84 -0.47 3.23 9.25
CA THR A 84 0.05 1.92 8.80
C THR A 84 -0.94 0.79 9.07
N VAL A 85 -1.64 0.81 10.20
CA VAL A 85 -2.70 -0.18 10.50
C VAL A 85 -3.88 -0.02 9.54
N ILE A 86 -4.34 1.20 9.26
CA ILE A 86 -5.41 1.43 8.28
C ILE A 86 -4.98 0.96 6.87
N PHE A 87 -3.75 1.27 6.47
CA PHE A 87 -3.18 0.84 5.19
C PHE A 87 -3.01 -0.68 5.10
N SER A 88 -2.83 -1.39 6.22
CA SER A 88 -2.82 -2.85 6.21
C SER A 88 -4.16 -3.43 5.78
N GLY A 89 -5.28 -2.82 6.19
CA GLY A 89 -6.61 -3.17 5.69
C GLY A 89 -6.73 -2.90 4.18
N LEU A 90 -6.19 -1.78 3.70
CA LEU A 90 -6.15 -1.48 2.27
C LEU A 90 -5.26 -2.45 1.48
N CYS A 91 -4.16 -2.94 2.06
CA CYS A 91 -3.32 -3.97 1.44
C CYS A 91 -4.10 -5.27 1.24
N VAL A 92 -4.92 -5.68 2.21
CA VAL A 92 -5.80 -6.86 2.06
C VAL A 92 -6.74 -6.68 0.86
N VAL A 93 -7.43 -5.54 0.79
CA VAL A 93 -8.32 -5.22 -0.33
C VAL A 93 -7.55 -5.21 -1.65
N GLY A 94 -6.35 -4.61 -1.67
CA GLY A 94 -5.48 -4.55 -2.84
C GLY A 94 -5.03 -5.92 -3.34
N ILE A 95 -4.68 -6.84 -2.43
CA ILE A 95 -4.28 -8.22 -2.75
C ILE A 95 -5.46 -9.01 -3.33
N LEU A 96 -6.65 -8.89 -2.72
CA LEU A 96 -7.85 -9.54 -3.24
C LEU A 96 -8.18 -9.00 -4.63
N LEU A 97 -8.21 -7.67 -4.77
CA LEU A 97 -8.54 -7.00 -6.03
C LEU A 97 -7.52 -7.34 -7.12
N SER A 98 -6.23 -7.36 -6.82
CA SER A 98 -5.21 -7.76 -7.80
C SER A 98 -5.38 -9.22 -8.22
N GLY A 99 -5.71 -10.13 -7.30
CA GLY A 99 -6.00 -11.53 -7.63
C GLY A 99 -7.19 -11.69 -8.57
N TYR A 100 -8.31 -11.04 -8.27
CA TYR A 100 -9.48 -11.05 -9.15
C TYR A 100 -9.21 -10.41 -10.51
N LEU A 101 -8.46 -9.30 -10.53
CA LEU A 101 -8.14 -8.57 -11.75
C LEU A 101 -7.20 -9.37 -12.64
N LEU A 102 -6.19 -10.06 -12.08
CA LEU A 102 -5.31 -10.94 -12.83
C LEU A 102 -6.06 -12.17 -13.36
N HIS A 103 -6.95 -12.75 -12.55
CA HIS A 103 -7.81 -13.83 -13.01
C HIS A 103 -8.69 -13.39 -14.18
N PHE A 104 -9.32 -12.22 -14.09
CA PHE A 104 -10.22 -11.70 -15.13
C PHE A 104 -9.49 -11.27 -16.41
N LEU A 105 -8.34 -10.60 -16.31
CA LEU A 105 -7.62 -10.07 -17.47
C LEU A 105 -6.69 -11.09 -18.12
N TYR A 106 -6.05 -11.94 -17.32
CA TYR A 106 -4.98 -12.85 -17.78
C TYR A 106 -5.37 -14.33 -17.68
N GLY A 107 -6.54 -14.66 -17.12
CA GLY A 107 -6.97 -16.05 -16.96
C GLY A 107 -6.10 -16.84 -15.96
N GLU A 108 -5.40 -16.13 -15.07
CA GLU A 108 -4.54 -16.71 -14.04
C GLU A 108 -5.31 -17.63 -13.09
N LYS A 109 -4.63 -18.54 -12.41
CA LYS A 109 -5.28 -19.47 -11.47
C LYS A 109 -6.05 -18.69 -10.40
N MET A 110 -7.20 -19.25 -9.99
CA MET A 110 -7.99 -18.68 -8.90
C MET A 110 -7.10 -18.50 -7.67
N PRO A 111 -7.09 -17.31 -7.04
CA PRO A 111 -6.20 -17.08 -5.91
C PRO A 111 -6.66 -17.91 -4.71
N GLU A 112 -5.84 -18.88 -4.30
CA GLU A 112 -6.10 -19.71 -3.13
C GLU A 112 -5.64 -19.01 -1.86
N PHE A 113 -6.48 -18.10 -1.35
CA PHE A 113 -6.20 -17.39 -0.11
C PHE A 113 -6.32 -18.31 1.12
N HIS A 114 -5.20 -18.89 1.52
CA HIS A 114 -5.10 -19.63 2.77
C HIS A 114 -5.01 -18.63 3.94
N VAL A 115 -6.03 -18.61 4.79
CA VAL A 115 -6.08 -17.72 5.96
C VAL A 115 -5.16 -18.23 7.08
N LEU A 116 -4.76 -19.50 7.06
CA LEU A 116 -3.83 -20.16 8.00
C LEU A 116 -2.85 -21.06 7.26
#